data_AF-A0A0B7MBJ7-F1
#
_entry.id   AF-A0A0B7MBJ7-F1
#
_cell.length_a   1.000
_cell.length_b   1.000
_cell.length_c   1.000
_cell.angle_alpha   90.00
_cell.angle_beta   90.00
_cell.angle_gamma   90.00
#
_symmetry.space_group_name_H-M   'P 1'
#
loop_
_entity.id
_entity.type
_entity.pdbx_description
1 polymer ?
#
loop_
_entity_poly.entity_id
_entity_poly.type
_entity_poly.pdbx_seq_one_letter_code
_entity_poly.pdbx_strand_id
1 'polypeptide(L)'
;MVLNYVLIKGAGDLASGVALTLLKDGFNVVMTEVPQPTCVRRLVSFAEAVYEGELMIEGIRGCRAGDFREALEITKQGHIAVLVDPDGETLKKYPPLIYIDAAMTKKNMGTSIDDAGIVIALGPGYEAGVDVHAVIETKRGKGMGTPLYKGTALPNTGIPGDVKGYTEERVLRSPVEGIFTAKMKIGDPVEKGDTVGYVDHAPVKANISGTVHGLLKSGLKVSRGAKLGDIHPEVNKEIAFAVTDKAWTVGRGVLEAISTLQKNGIHDTRKFNQLIYQRLQDELDRGKPGILYTLVKSPGDSKLRSGSHLLVLSEGFAYGTLGLFSLDKKMIARSERLFFQTDPSTDIIQVKLPVQADGMVRVMEEPFFPQKKLVIFGAGHVALPLVEMAAILGYRTVVVDDRQELVSRERFPKADRLICAPFEEVLNDAEFKAEMNGMTSIVIITRGHEYDLLCLRQAIRFDVRYAG
;
A
#
# COMPACT_ATOMS: atom_id res chain seq x y z
N MET A 1 -2.03 -8.47 -8.17
CA MET A 1 -2.34 -7.76 -6.90
C MET A 1 -2.15 -6.25 -7.07
N VAL A 2 -3.11 -5.55 -7.68
CA VAL A 2 -3.06 -4.08 -7.83
C VAL A 2 -2.63 -3.42 -6.52
N LEU A 3 -1.69 -2.47 -6.51
CA LEU A 3 -1.62 -1.52 -5.40
C LEU A 3 -2.65 -0.40 -5.67
N ASN A 4 -3.93 -0.80 -5.88
CA ASN A 4 -5.06 0.14 -5.88
C ASN A 4 -5.52 0.19 -4.46
N TYR A 5 -4.67 0.75 -3.61
CA TYR A 5 -4.96 0.86 -2.21
C TYR A 5 -4.84 2.32 -1.80
N VAL A 6 -5.69 2.69 -0.87
CA VAL A 6 -5.62 3.97 -0.18
C VAL A 6 -4.86 3.72 1.10
N LEU A 7 -3.76 4.45 1.29
CA LEU A 7 -3.04 4.45 2.56
C LEU A 7 -3.62 5.54 3.46
N ILE A 8 -4.10 5.15 4.63
CA ILE A 8 -4.62 6.09 5.63
C ILE A 8 -3.66 6.09 6.82
N LYS A 9 -3.03 7.23 7.09
CA LYS A 9 -2.25 7.42 8.32
C LYS A 9 -3.19 7.68 9.49
N GLY A 10 -3.07 6.87 10.52
CA GLY A 10 -3.97 6.83 11.68
C GLY A 10 -5.16 5.90 11.44
N ALA A 11 -5.58 5.19 12.49
CA ALA A 11 -6.70 4.26 12.50
C ALA A 11 -7.75 4.60 13.58
N GLY A 12 -7.78 5.88 13.98
CA GLY A 12 -8.76 6.47 14.91
C GLY A 12 -10.21 6.45 14.39
N ASP A 13 -11.15 6.96 15.21
CA ASP A 13 -12.60 7.02 14.91
C ASP A 13 -12.92 7.67 13.55
N LEU A 14 -12.38 8.87 13.27
CA LEU A 14 -12.60 9.55 11.99
C LEU A 14 -11.95 8.80 10.83
N ALA A 15 -10.73 8.30 11.02
CA ALA A 15 -10.03 7.50 10.01
C ALA A 15 -10.80 6.23 9.67
N SER A 16 -11.45 5.62 10.66
CA SER A 16 -12.26 4.42 10.47
C SER A 16 -13.54 4.72 9.69
N GLY A 17 -14.19 5.87 9.96
CA GLY A 17 -15.30 6.35 9.12
C GLY A 17 -14.89 6.55 7.65
N VAL A 18 -13.70 7.11 7.41
CA VAL A 18 -13.13 7.25 6.06
C VAL A 18 -12.87 5.89 5.44
N ALA A 19 -12.20 4.97 6.15
CA ALA A 19 -11.89 3.63 5.66
C ALA A 19 -13.14 2.85 5.26
N LEU A 20 -14.19 2.90 6.10
CA LEU A 20 -15.49 2.29 5.80
C LEU A 20 -16.15 2.89 4.56
N THR A 21 -16.13 4.22 4.40
CA THR A 21 -16.68 4.88 3.21
C THR A 21 -15.95 4.45 1.95
N LEU A 22 -14.62 4.42 1.97
CA LEU A 22 -13.80 4.05 0.81
C LEU A 22 -13.95 2.57 0.44
N LEU A 23 -13.95 1.67 1.44
CA LEU A 23 -14.15 0.25 1.17
C LEU A 23 -15.53 -0.02 0.56
N LYS A 24 -16.58 0.67 1.02
CA LYS A 24 -17.93 0.59 0.43
C LYS A 24 -17.98 1.07 -1.03
N ASP A 25 -17.08 1.96 -1.42
CA ASP A 25 -16.93 2.43 -2.81
C ASP A 25 -15.95 1.55 -3.64
N GLY A 26 -15.43 0.47 -3.05
CA GLY A 26 -14.62 -0.54 -3.74
C GLY A 26 -13.10 -0.30 -3.69
N PHE A 27 -12.63 0.65 -2.87
CA PHE A 27 -11.19 0.84 -2.64
C PHE A 27 -10.63 -0.23 -1.70
N ASN A 28 -9.43 -0.72 -1.97
CA ASN A 28 -8.66 -1.44 -0.94
C ASN A 28 -8.11 -0.42 0.05
N VAL A 29 -8.20 -0.68 1.34
CA VAL A 29 -7.76 0.27 2.36
C VAL A 29 -6.73 -0.36 3.28
N VAL A 30 -5.55 0.27 3.33
CA VAL A 30 -4.50 -0.03 4.31
C VAL A 30 -4.40 1.18 5.23
N MET A 31 -4.46 0.94 6.53
CA MET A 31 -4.29 1.95 7.55
C MET A 31 -2.95 1.74 8.25
N THR A 32 -2.30 2.81 8.69
CA THR A 32 -1.14 2.74 9.59
C THR A 32 -1.49 3.32 10.94
N GLU A 33 -0.88 2.78 11.99
CA GLU A 33 -1.07 3.25 13.34
C GLU A 33 0.20 3.08 14.18
N VAL A 34 0.31 3.84 15.27
CA VAL A 34 1.40 3.66 16.23
C VAL A 34 1.21 2.38 17.05
N PRO A 35 2.26 1.84 17.72
CA PRO A 35 2.15 0.61 18.51
C PRO A 35 1.21 0.70 19.73
N GLN A 36 0.97 1.91 20.23
CA GLN A 36 0.11 2.17 21.39
C GLN A 36 -0.93 3.26 21.04
N PRO A 37 -1.94 2.93 20.20
CA PRO A 37 -2.94 3.90 19.80
C PRO A 37 -3.73 4.44 21.01
N THR A 38 -4.00 5.74 21.00
CA THR A 38 -4.65 6.47 22.11
C THR A 38 -6.11 6.85 21.83
N CYS A 39 -6.73 6.26 20.80
CA CYS A 39 -8.13 6.51 20.49
C CYS A 39 -9.03 6.02 21.63
N VAL A 40 -10.00 6.85 22.03
CA VAL A 40 -10.95 6.49 23.11
C VAL A 40 -12.18 5.74 22.60
N ARG A 41 -12.60 6.00 21.36
CA ARG A 41 -13.75 5.33 20.70
C ARG A 41 -13.33 3.98 20.11
N ARG A 42 -12.72 3.13 20.94
CA ARG A 42 -12.00 1.91 20.51
C ARG A 42 -12.86 0.92 19.74
N LEU A 43 -14.13 0.75 20.14
CA LEU A 43 -15.04 -0.23 19.53
C LEU A 43 -15.56 0.19 18.14
N VAL A 44 -15.25 1.41 17.70
CA VAL A 44 -15.57 1.92 16.36
C VAL A 44 -14.31 2.50 15.68
N SER A 45 -13.13 2.03 16.11
CA SER A 45 -11.83 2.49 15.62
C SER A 45 -10.97 1.28 15.24
N PHE A 46 -10.55 1.19 13.98
CA PHE A 46 -9.70 0.08 13.52
C PHE A 46 -8.35 0.02 14.22
N ALA A 47 -7.91 1.09 14.88
CA ALA A 47 -6.76 1.11 15.78
C ALA A 47 -6.82 0.03 16.89
N GLU A 48 -8.00 -0.43 17.30
CA GLU A 48 -8.10 -1.53 18.30
C GLU A 48 -7.54 -2.86 17.76
N ALA A 49 -7.46 -3.05 16.43
CA ALA A 49 -6.79 -4.21 15.83
C ALA A 49 -5.31 -4.31 16.25
N VAL A 50 -4.66 -3.18 16.55
CA VAL A 50 -3.28 -3.18 17.06
C VAL A 50 -3.17 -3.97 18.37
N TYR A 51 -4.20 -3.92 19.21
CA TYR A 51 -4.24 -4.63 20.50
C TYR A 51 -4.84 -6.03 20.38
N GLU A 52 -5.99 -6.17 19.70
CA GLU A 52 -6.79 -7.41 19.69
C GLU A 52 -6.50 -8.31 18.48
N GLY A 53 -5.67 -7.86 17.53
CA GLY A 53 -5.40 -8.54 16.27
C GLY A 53 -6.48 -8.32 15.20
N GLU A 54 -7.75 -8.27 15.61
CA GLU A 54 -8.88 -8.01 14.70
C GLU A 54 -10.10 -7.42 15.41
N LEU A 55 -11.02 -6.86 14.63
CA LEU A 55 -12.35 -6.43 15.08
C LEU A 55 -13.33 -6.32 13.92
N MET A 56 -14.61 -6.20 14.24
CA MET A 56 -15.67 -5.84 13.28
C MET A 56 -16.28 -4.49 13.61
N ILE A 57 -16.42 -3.64 12.59
CA ILE A 57 -17.12 -2.35 12.67
C ILE A 57 -18.09 -2.29 11.49
N GLU A 58 -19.39 -2.10 11.76
CA GLU A 58 -20.42 -1.95 10.71
C GLU A 58 -20.41 -3.11 9.69
N GLY A 59 -20.16 -4.33 10.17
CA GLY A 59 -20.08 -5.55 9.35
C GLY A 59 -18.77 -5.71 8.55
N ILE A 60 -17.83 -4.79 8.67
CA ILE A 60 -16.52 -4.84 8.02
C ILE A 60 -15.46 -5.30 9.02
N ARG A 61 -14.69 -6.32 8.63
CA ARG A 61 -13.55 -6.82 9.40
C ARG A 61 -12.32 -5.95 9.18
N GLY A 62 -11.67 -5.55 10.27
CA GLY A 62 -10.35 -4.94 10.27
C GLY A 62 -9.35 -5.86 10.94
N CYS A 63 -8.19 -6.06 10.31
CA CYS A 63 -7.16 -6.99 10.76
C CYS A 63 -5.81 -6.29 10.88
N ARG A 64 -5.07 -6.61 11.94
CA ARG A 64 -3.67 -6.24 12.07
C ARG A 64 -2.84 -7.10 11.13
N ALA A 65 -2.05 -6.46 10.29
CA ALA A 65 -1.09 -7.13 9.41
C ALA A 65 0.31 -7.11 10.05
N GLY A 66 1.06 -8.19 9.89
CA GLY A 66 2.46 -8.30 10.29
C GLY A 66 3.42 -7.61 9.33
N ASP A 67 3.09 -7.59 8.04
CA ASP A 67 3.83 -6.87 7.02
C ASP A 67 2.93 -6.34 5.90
N PHE A 68 3.52 -5.57 4.98
CA PHE A 68 2.77 -4.95 3.88
C PHE A 68 2.19 -5.96 2.89
N ARG A 69 2.81 -7.12 2.71
CA ARG A 69 2.29 -8.16 1.81
C ARG A 69 1.00 -8.76 2.38
N GLU A 70 1.03 -9.11 3.67
CA GLU A 70 -0.15 -9.59 4.40
C GLU A 70 -1.26 -8.54 4.39
N ALA A 71 -0.92 -7.25 4.55
CA ALA A 71 -1.88 -6.16 4.48
C ALA A 71 -2.67 -6.17 3.15
N LEU A 72 -2.00 -6.39 2.02
CA LEU A 72 -2.68 -6.45 0.73
C LEU A 72 -3.53 -7.71 0.56
N GLU A 73 -3.07 -8.85 1.09
CA GLU A 73 -3.82 -10.11 1.10
C GLU A 73 -5.12 -9.97 1.90
N ILE A 74 -5.08 -9.27 3.04
CA ILE A 74 -6.28 -8.87 3.80
C ILE A 74 -7.19 -8.00 2.94
N THR A 75 -6.65 -6.96 2.27
CA THR A 75 -7.49 -6.04 1.49
C THR A 75 -8.21 -6.71 0.33
N LYS A 76 -7.58 -7.68 -0.34
CA LYS A 76 -8.18 -8.49 -1.41
C LYS A 76 -9.41 -9.27 -0.97
N GLN A 77 -9.52 -9.59 0.31
CA GLN A 77 -10.67 -10.28 0.90
C GLN A 77 -11.82 -9.32 1.24
N GLY A 78 -11.70 -8.03 0.89
CA GLY A 78 -12.69 -7.01 1.24
C GLY A 78 -12.63 -6.61 2.70
N HIS A 79 -11.45 -6.68 3.31
CA HIS A 79 -11.20 -6.31 4.70
C HIS A 79 -10.26 -5.10 4.78
N ILE A 80 -10.22 -4.45 5.95
CA ILE A 80 -9.31 -3.33 6.21
C ILE A 80 -8.05 -3.88 6.88
N ALA A 81 -6.88 -3.54 6.34
CA ALA A 81 -5.61 -3.89 6.96
C ALA A 81 -5.09 -2.75 7.83
N VAL A 82 -4.52 -3.07 8.99
CA VAL A 82 -3.91 -2.11 9.91
C VAL A 82 -2.46 -2.52 10.16
N LEU A 83 -1.52 -1.67 9.77
CA LEU A 83 -0.09 -1.85 9.99
C LEU A 83 0.38 -1.02 11.18
N VAL A 84 1.24 -1.61 12.02
CA VAL A 84 1.96 -0.84 13.05
C VAL A 84 3.18 -0.20 12.38
N ASP A 85 3.14 1.11 12.20
CA ASP A 85 4.14 1.86 11.44
C ASP A 85 4.41 3.23 12.10
N PRO A 86 5.13 3.27 13.23
CA PRO A 86 5.41 4.51 13.95
C PRO A 86 6.26 5.51 13.15
N ASP A 87 7.09 5.02 12.23
CA ASP A 87 8.11 5.80 11.51
C ASP A 87 7.69 6.18 10.07
N GLY A 88 6.49 5.76 9.66
CA GLY A 88 5.93 6.02 8.33
C GLY A 88 6.70 5.32 7.21
N GLU A 89 7.29 4.16 7.47
CA GLU A 89 8.08 3.38 6.52
C GLU A 89 7.23 2.82 5.37
N THR A 90 5.94 2.55 5.61
CA THR A 90 5.03 2.01 4.60
C THR A 90 4.89 2.97 3.44
N LEU A 91 4.67 4.27 3.73
CA LEU A 91 4.54 5.31 2.71
C LEU A 91 5.82 5.44 1.88
N LYS A 92 7.00 5.39 2.52
CA LYS A 92 8.30 5.53 1.85
C LYS A 92 8.60 4.34 0.93
N LYS A 93 8.35 3.12 1.40
CA LYS A 93 8.67 1.87 0.68
C LYS A 93 7.63 1.51 -0.38
N TYR A 94 6.37 1.87 -0.14
CA TYR A 94 5.24 1.45 -0.95
C TYR A 94 4.32 2.63 -1.26
N PRO A 95 4.77 3.68 -1.94
CA PRO A 95 3.99 4.90 -2.16
C PRO A 95 2.62 4.60 -2.83
N PRO A 96 1.50 5.06 -2.25
CA PRO A 96 0.16 4.83 -2.77
C PRO A 96 -0.20 5.88 -3.85
N LEU A 97 -1.27 5.63 -4.61
CA LEU A 97 -1.86 6.68 -5.45
C LEU A 97 -2.59 7.73 -4.61
N ILE A 98 -3.26 7.28 -3.54
CA ILE A 98 -4.03 8.13 -2.63
C ILE A 98 -3.48 7.91 -1.22
N TYR A 99 -3.02 9.00 -0.62
CA TYR A 99 -2.59 9.05 0.76
C TYR A 99 -3.51 9.99 1.55
N ILE A 100 -3.96 9.53 2.71
CA ILE A 100 -4.84 10.29 3.58
C ILE A 100 -4.19 10.40 4.95
N ASP A 101 -3.87 11.63 5.38
CA ASP A 101 -3.48 11.88 6.75
C ASP A 101 -4.72 12.08 7.63
N ALA A 102 -5.06 11.05 8.39
CA ALA A 102 -6.17 10.99 9.32
C ALA A 102 -5.70 10.84 10.78
N ALA A 103 -4.43 11.11 11.07
CA ALA A 103 -3.87 11.01 12.42
C ALA A 103 -4.41 12.10 13.37
N MET A 104 -4.98 13.17 12.82
CA MET A 104 -5.62 14.26 13.58
C MET A 104 -4.68 14.91 14.62
N THR A 105 -3.39 15.03 14.30
CA THR A 105 -2.33 15.64 15.14
C THR A 105 -2.51 17.15 15.33
N LYS A 106 -3.39 17.79 14.53
CA LYS A 106 -3.67 19.24 14.51
C LYS A 106 -2.47 20.11 14.09
N LYS A 107 -1.40 19.47 13.63
CA LYS A 107 -0.18 20.07 13.09
C LYS A 107 0.36 19.12 12.04
N ASN A 108 0.87 19.65 10.95
CA ASN A 108 1.59 18.84 9.98
C ASN A 108 2.86 18.25 10.62
N MET A 109 2.93 16.91 10.67
CA MET A 109 4.06 16.15 11.23
C MET A 109 4.95 15.54 10.14
N GLY A 110 5.02 16.18 8.98
CA GLY A 110 5.86 15.75 7.85
C GLY A 110 5.09 15.19 6.65
N THR A 111 3.77 15.35 6.61
CA THR A 111 2.97 15.04 5.42
C THR A 111 3.21 16.11 4.36
N SER A 112 3.45 15.69 3.13
CA SER A 112 3.74 16.55 1.99
C SER A 112 2.75 16.31 0.85
N ILE A 113 2.50 17.34 0.04
CA ILE A 113 1.64 17.25 -1.13
C ILE A 113 2.23 16.28 -2.17
N ASP A 114 3.54 16.04 -2.09
CA ASP A 114 4.30 15.13 -2.95
C ASP A 114 4.28 13.65 -2.47
N ASP A 115 3.66 13.33 -1.32
CA ASP A 115 3.68 11.97 -0.75
C ASP A 115 2.91 10.94 -1.60
N ALA A 116 1.96 11.39 -2.42
CA ALA A 116 1.17 10.56 -3.32
C ALA A 116 0.59 11.41 -4.45
N GLY A 117 0.02 10.74 -5.47
CA GLY A 117 -0.68 11.45 -6.57
C GLY A 117 -1.90 12.25 -6.08
N ILE A 118 -2.54 11.80 -5.01
CA ILE A 118 -3.57 12.52 -4.26
C ILE A 118 -3.22 12.43 -2.78
N VAL A 119 -3.13 13.59 -2.12
CA VAL A 119 -2.84 13.71 -0.68
C VAL A 119 -3.95 14.51 -0.05
N ILE A 120 -4.64 13.93 0.93
CA ILE A 120 -5.75 14.55 1.64
C ILE A 120 -5.44 14.56 3.13
N ALA A 121 -5.69 15.66 3.83
CA ALA A 121 -5.61 15.71 5.28
C ALA A 121 -6.97 15.95 5.92
N LEU A 122 -7.17 15.39 7.12
CA LEU A 122 -8.37 15.63 7.90
C LEU A 122 -8.14 16.72 8.95
N GLY A 123 -9.00 17.73 8.93
CA GLY A 123 -9.05 18.76 9.97
C GLY A 123 -7.87 19.74 9.96
N PRO A 124 -7.69 20.50 11.06
CA PRO A 124 -6.72 21.59 11.11
C PRO A 124 -5.27 21.09 11.15
N GLY A 125 -4.34 21.99 10.84
CA GLY A 125 -2.90 21.73 10.88
C GLY A 125 -2.23 21.57 9.51
N TYR A 126 -3.03 21.66 8.44
CA TYR A 126 -2.61 21.53 7.05
C TYR A 126 -3.26 22.63 6.21
N GLU A 127 -2.56 23.08 5.17
CA GLU A 127 -3.03 24.01 4.16
C GLU A 127 -3.20 23.34 2.79
N ALA A 128 -4.41 23.35 2.26
CA ALA A 128 -4.73 22.85 0.93
C ALA A 128 -4.06 23.73 -0.14
N GLY A 129 -3.39 23.06 -1.09
CA GLY A 129 -2.56 23.69 -2.12
C GLY A 129 -1.11 23.94 -1.70
N VAL A 130 -0.75 23.67 -0.43
CA VAL A 130 0.61 23.81 0.09
C VAL A 130 1.09 22.48 0.68
N ASP A 131 0.45 22.02 1.76
CA ASP A 131 0.80 20.77 2.44
C ASP A 131 0.15 19.55 1.79
N VAL A 132 -1.05 19.71 1.24
CA VAL A 132 -1.89 18.63 0.70
C VAL A 132 -2.77 19.13 -0.45
N HIS A 133 -3.32 18.22 -1.25
CA HIS A 133 -4.22 18.57 -2.35
C HIS A 133 -5.60 19.01 -1.87
N ALA A 134 -6.10 18.43 -0.77
CA ALA A 134 -7.32 18.86 -0.14
C ALA A 134 -7.28 18.67 1.38
N VAL A 135 -7.98 19.55 2.10
CA VAL A 135 -8.22 19.43 3.54
C VAL A 135 -9.72 19.23 3.76
N ILE A 136 -10.10 18.22 4.54
CA ILE A 136 -11.51 17.99 4.89
C ILE A 136 -11.84 18.69 6.20
N GLU A 137 -12.87 19.53 6.20
CA GLU A 137 -13.34 20.18 7.42
C GLU A 137 -13.93 19.14 8.39
N THR A 138 -13.46 19.14 9.65
CA THR A 138 -13.87 18.16 10.68
C THR A 138 -14.56 18.82 11.88
N LYS A 139 -14.66 20.15 11.93
CA LYS A 139 -15.39 20.88 12.97
C LYS A 139 -16.89 20.73 12.73
N ARG A 140 -17.64 20.41 13.79
CA ARG A 140 -19.11 20.33 13.72
C ARG A 140 -19.68 21.69 13.35
N GLY A 141 -20.60 21.71 12.38
CA GLY A 141 -21.21 22.91 11.84
C GLY A 141 -21.65 22.72 10.40
N LYS A 142 -22.10 23.79 9.74
CA LYS A 142 -22.60 23.74 8.35
C LYS A 142 -21.60 23.22 7.31
N GLY A 143 -20.30 23.38 7.55
CA GLY A 143 -19.23 22.96 6.63
C GLY A 143 -18.57 21.63 6.95
N MET A 144 -19.07 20.84 7.91
CA MET A 144 -18.45 19.58 8.30
C MET A 144 -18.44 18.59 7.11
N GLY A 145 -17.29 18.00 6.83
CA GLY A 145 -17.07 17.11 5.70
C GLY A 145 -16.83 17.81 4.37
N THR A 146 -16.90 19.14 4.30
CA THR A 146 -16.65 19.87 3.06
C THR A 146 -15.16 19.79 2.68
N PRO A 147 -14.82 19.40 1.44
CA PRO A 147 -13.45 19.49 0.93
C PRO A 147 -13.04 20.94 0.68
N LEU A 148 -11.87 21.31 1.18
CA LEU A 148 -11.20 22.57 0.91
C LEU A 148 -10.03 22.29 -0.04
N TYR A 149 -10.00 22.94 -1.20
CA TYR A 149 -8.89 22.82 -2.18
C TYR A 149 -7.91 24.00 -2.10
N LYS A 150 -8.18 24.97 -1.22
CA LYS A 150 -7.30 26.09 -0.90
C LYS A 150 -7.53 26.52 0.54
N GLY A 151 -6.46 26.83 1.27
CA GLY A 151 -6.53 27.31 2.65
C GLY A 151 -6.64 26.18 3.69
N THR A 152 -7.04 26.51 4.91
CA THR A 152 -6.98 25.61 6.07
C THR A 152 -8.39 25.31 6.63
N ALA A 153 -8.54 24.14 7.27
CA ALA A 153 -9.75 23.87 8.08
C ALA A 153 -9.79 24.75 9.33
N LEU A 154 -10.97 24.91 9.91
CA LEU A 154 -11.16 25.72 11.11
C LEU A 154 -10.29 25.21 12.27
N PRO A 155 -9.67 26.12 13.05
CA PRO A 155 -8.78 25.75 14.13
C PRO A 155 -9.51 24.96 15.21
N ASN A 156 -8.78 24.02 15.83
CA ASN A 156 -9.30 23.25 16.94
C ASN A 156 -9.59 24.18 18.13
N THR A 157 -10.86 24.30 18.49
CA THR A 157 -11.32 25.13 19.62
C THR A 157 -10.95 24.57 20.98
N GLY A 158 -10.56 23.30 21.07
CA GLY A 158 -10.31 22.60 22.34
C GLY A 158 -11.59 22.16 23.06
N ILE A 159 -12.67 22.91 22.86
CA ILE A 159 -14.00 22.65 23.43
C ILE A 159 -14.69 21.50 22.68
N PRO A 160 -15.12 20.42 23.37
CA PRO A 160 -15.93 19.36 22.81
C PRO A 160 -17.25 19.89 22.27
N GLY A 161 -17.71 19.33 21.15
CA GLY A 161 -19.04 19.66 20.62
C GLY A 161 -20.16 19.25 21.58
N ASP A 162 -21.23 20.05 21.58
CA ASP A 162 -22.45 19.81 22.35
C ASP A 162 -23.09 18.47 21.98
N VAL A 163 -23.46 17.72 23.02
CA VAL A 163 -24.29 16.51 22.91
C VAL A 163 -25.37 16.62 23.97
N LYS A 164 -26.61 16.90 23.55
CA LYS A 164 -27.78 17.07 24.44
C LYS A 164 -27.52 18.05 25.60
N GLY A 165 -26.85 19.18 25.33
CA GLY A 165 -26.59 20.22 26.33
C GLY A 165 -25.33 20.04 27.17
N TYR A 166 -24.51 19.02 26.88
CA TYR A 166 -23.24 18.76 27.58
C TYR A 166 -22.04 18.93 26.64
N THR A 167 -20.97 19.56 27.15
CA THR A 167 -19.75 19.84 26.38
C THR A 167 -18.51 19.26 27.05
N GLU A 168 -17.78 20.02 27.87
CA GLU A 168 -16.59 19.57 28.61
C GLU A 168 -16.93 18.55 29.69
N GLU A 169 -18.11 18.66 30.30
CA GLU A 169 -18.55 17.79 31.40
C GLU A 169 -18.62 16.33 30.98
N ARG A 170 -18.86 16.06 29.71
CA ARG A 170 -18.94 14.68 29.21
C ARG A 170 -17.57 14.03 29.00
N VAL A 171 -16.48 14.80 29.02
CA VAL A 171 -15.13 14.31 28.71
C VAL A 171 -14.42 13.88 29.98
N LEU A 172 -13.91 12.65 29.98
CA LEU A 172 -13.08 12.14 31.07
C LEU A 172 -11.65 12.59 30.83
N ARG A 173 -11.07 13.30 31.80
CA ARG A 173 -9.69 13.83 31.73
C ARG A 173 -8.84 13.27 32.86
N SER A 174 -7.55 13.09 32.57
CA SER A 174 -6.60 12.59 33.55
C SER A 174 -6.37 13.61 34.67
N PRO A 175 -6.56 13.26 35.96
CA PRO A 175 -6.28 14.17 37.06
C PRO A 175 -4.78 14.37 37.31
N VAL A 176 -3.95 13.38 36.94
CA VAL A 176 -2.49 13.35 37.17
C VAL A 176 -1.77 12.80 35.94
N GLU A 177 -0.44 12.86 35.92
CA GLU A 177 0.34 12.01 34.99
C GLU A 177 0.45 10.61 35.61
N GLY A 178 0.36 9.55 34.79
CA GLY A 178 0.47 8.17 35.28
C GLY A 178 0.00 7.14 34.26
N ILE A 179 -0.20 5.90 34.71
CA ILE A 179 -0.75 4.80 33.89
C ILE A 179 -2.26 4.73 34.09
N PHE A 180 -3.01 4.81 33.00
CA PHE A 180 -4.46 4.67 33.06
C PHE A 180 -4.88 3.19 33.22
N THR A 181 -5.80 2.92 34.13
CA THR A 181 -6.43 1.61 34.33
C THR A 181 -7.95 1.79 34.36
N ALA A 182 -8.63 1.26 33.35
CA ALA A 182 -10.08 1.27 33.28
C ALA A 182 -10.70 0.35 34.36
N LYS A 183 -11.73 0.85 35.05
CA LYS A 183 -12.59 0.08 35.96
C LYS A 183 -13.90 -0.33 35.30
N MET A 184 -14.38 0.50 34.36
CA MET A 184 -15.58 0.27 33.55
C MET A 184 -15.22 -0.09 32.10
N LYS A 185 -16.21 -0.58 31.35
CA LYS A 185 -16.10 -0.90 29.92
C LYS A 185 -16.89 0.09 29.08
N ILE A 186 -16.53 0.21 27.80
CA ILE A 186 -17.31 0.94 26.82
C ILE A 186 -18.69 0.28 26.69
N GLY A 187 -19.74 1.08 26.77
CA GLY A 187 -21.14 0.63 26.77
C GLY A 187 -21.74 0.39 28.15
N ASP A 188 -20.97 0.48 29.23
CA ASP A 188 -21.51 0.38 30.59
C ASP A 188 -22.32 1.65 30.95
N PRO A 189 -23.45 1.50 31.65
CA PRO A 189 -24.14 2.65 32.25
C PRO A 189 -23.31 3.23 33.40
N VAL A 190 -23.36 4.54 33.60
CA VAL A 190 -22.61 5.26 34.62
C VAL A 190 -23.43 6.37 35.26
N GLU A 191 -23.32 6.55 36.57
CA GLU A 191 -23.89 7.68 37.29
C GLU A 191 -22.84 8.76 37.58
N LYS A 192 -23.28 10.02 37.64
CA LYS A 192 -22.41 11.12 38.04
C LYS A 192 -21.78 10.84 39.41
N GLY A 193 -20.45 10.90 39.48
CA GLY A 193 -19.66 10.60 40.68
C GLY A 193 -19.02 9.22 40.68
N ASP A 194 -19.49 8.30 39.83
CA ASP A 194 -18.91 6.97 39.68
C ASP A 194 -17.46 7.02 39.23
N THR A 195 -16.67 6.05 39.70
CA THR A 195 -15.27 5.91 39.28
C THR A 195 -15.19 5.06 38.02
N VAL A 196 -14.86 5.69 36.90
CA VAL A 196 -14.73 5.04 35.58
C VAL A 196 -13.39 4.30 35.44
N GLY A 197 -12.37 4.77 36.15
CA GLY A 197 -11.03 4.18 36.16
C GLY A 197 -10.09 4.93 37.09
N TYR A 198 -8.81 4.62 37.01
CA TYR A 198 -7.75 5.24 37.78
C TYR A 198 -6.60 5.67 36.87
N VAL A 199 -5.88 6.70 37.27
CA VAL A 199 -4.55 7.01 36.74
C VAL A 199 -3.59 6.87 37.90
N ASP A 200 -2.77 5.82 37.86
CA ASP A 200 -2.10 5.25 39.02
C ASP A 200 -3.08 5.07 40.20
N HIS A 201 -3.00 5.94 41.21
CA HIS A 201 -3.84 5.88 42.41
C HIS A 201 -5.03 6.86 42.36
N ALA A 202 -5.02 7.80 41.42
CA ALA A 202 -5.99 8.89 41.37
C ALA A 202 -7.28 8.45 40.64
N PRO A 203 -8.47 8.56 41.26
CA PRO A 203 -9.72 8.15 40.63
C PRO A 203 -10.16 9.11 39.53
N VAL A 204 -10.62 8.55 38.41
CA VAL A 204 -11.25 9.27 37.29
C VAL A 204 -12.75 9.15 37.45
N LYS A 205 -13.42 10.25 37.81
CA LYS A 205 -14.85 10.27 38.09
C LYS A 205 -15.68 10.72 36.88
N ALA A 206 -16.88 10.16 36.75
CA ALA A 206 -17.90 10.62 35.82
C ALA A 206 -18.48 11.97 36.28
N ASN A 207 -18.50 12.97 35.42
CA ASN A 207 -19.08 14.29 35.73
C ASN A 207 -20.57 14.40 35.33
N ILE A 208 -21.05 13.44 34.55
CA ILE A 208 -22.45 13.31 34.10
C ILE A 208 -22.87 11.83 34.18
N SER A 209 -24.17 11.59 34.29
CA SER A 209 -24.74 10.23 34.13
C SER A 209 -24.97 9.91 32.66
N GLY A 210 -24.97 8.63 32.29
CA GLY A 210 -25.22 8.18 30.92
C GLY A 210 -24.57 6.84 30.60
N THR A 211 -23.97 6.72 29.42
CA THR A 211 -23.22 5.54 28.98
C THR A 211 -21.75 5.89 28.76
N VAL A 212 -20.83 5.03 29.19
CA VAL A 212 -19.41 5.14 28.83
C VAL A 212 -19.27 4.97 27.31
N HIS A 213 -19.11 6.08 26.61
CA HIS A 213 -19.16 6.13 25.15
C HIS A 213 -17.80 5.83 24.52
N GLY A 214 -16.72 6.32 25.15
CA GLY A 214 -15.36 6.00 24.77
C GLY A 214 -14.50 5.89 26.02
N LEU A 215 -13.52 4.99 26.00
CA LEU A 215 -12.58 4.81 27.09
C LEU A 215 -11.24 4.31 26.54
N LEU A 216 -10.16 4.94 26.98
CA LEU A 216 -8.79 4.58 26.65
C LEU A 216 -8.47 3.15 27.08
N LYS A 217 -7.50 2.50 26.41
CA LYS A 217 -7.02 1.18 26.82
C LYS A 217 -6.28 1.29 28.16
N SER A 218 -6.47 0.32 29.06
CA SER A 218 -5.67 0.20 30.27
C SER A 218 -4.19 -0.04 29.93
N GLY A 219 -3.28 0.43 30.77
CA GLY A 219 -1.83 0.26 30.61
C GLY A 219 -1.13 1.40 29.85
N LEU A 220 -1.89 2.36 29.30
CA LEU A 220 -1.31 3.49 28.59
C LEU A 220 -0.86 4.59 29.53
N LYS A 221 0.35 5.12 29.29
CA LYS A 221 0.86 6.30 29.98
C LYS A 221 0.15 7.55 29.47
N VAL A 222 -0.35 8.38 30.38
CA VAL A 222 -1.11 9.59 30.08
C VAL A 222 -0.58 10.78 30.87
N SER A 223 -0.60 11.97 30.27
CA SER A 223 -0.29 13.22 30.95
C SER A 223 -1.52 13.78 31.69
N ARG A 224 -1.29 14.68 32.66
CA ARG A 224 -2.38 15.42 33.32
C ARG A 224 -3.22 16.16 32.26
N GLY A 225 -4.54 16.04 32.35
CA GLY A 225 -5.50 16.66 31.44
C GLY A 225 -5.74 15.89 30.12
N ALA A 226 -4.98 14.83 29.85
CA ALA A 226 -5.18 13.99 28.67
C ALA A 226 -6.60 13.41 28.63
N LYS A 227 -7.16 13.29 27.43
CA LYS A 227 -8.48 12.70 27.22
C LYS A 227 -8.41 11.19 27.46
N LEU A 228 -9.15 10.71 28.45
CA LEU A 228 -9.24 9.29 28.81
C LEU A 228 -10.49 8.63 28.23
N GLY A 229 -11.51 9.41 27.90
CA GLY A 229 -12.79 8.88 27.46
C GLY A 229 -13.83 9.97 27.30
N ASP A 230 -15.05 9.55 27.01
CA ASP A 230 -16.23 10.40 27.07
C ASP A 230 -17.47 9.59 27.43
N ILE A 231 -18.42 10.26 28.07
CA ILE A 231 -19.73 9.75 28.43
C ILE A 231 -20.75 10.33 27.44
N HIS A 232 -21.68 9.50 26.97
CA HIS A 232 -22.84 9.95 26.24
C HIS A 232 -24.00 10.13 27.23
N PRO A 233 -24.73 11.27 27.24
CA PRO A 233 -25.77 11.52 28.25
C PRO A 233 -26.95 10.54 28.22
N GLU A 234 -27.13 9.83 27.11
CA GLU A 234 -28.17 8.80 26.98
C GLU A 234 -27.68 7.45 27.50
N VAL A 235 -28.53 6.77 28.28
CA VAL A 235 -28.31 5.39 28.73
C VAL A 235 -28.75 4.45 27.62
N ASN A 236 -27.90 4.27 26.63
CA ASN A 236 -28.12 3.36 25.51
C ASN A 236 -26.77 2.80 25.07
N LYS A 237 -26.60 1.49 25.30
CA LYS A 237 -25.37 0.78 25.00
C LYS A 237 -25.03 0.86 23.51
N GLU A 238 -26.01 0.80 22.61
CA GLU A 238 -25.80 0.74 21.16
C GLU A 238 -25.06 1.96 20.60
N ILE A 239 -25.28 3.15 21.19
CA ILE A 239 -24.59 4.38 20.80
C ILE A 239 -23.06 4.23 20.92
N ALA A 240 -22.60 3.45 21.89
CA ALA A 240 -21.17 3.21 22.08
C ALA A 240 -20.54 2.36 20.95
N PHE A 241 -21.34 1.61 20.18
CA PHE A 241 -20.89 0.70 19.12
C PHE A 241 -21.19 1.22 17.70
N ALA A 242 -21.90 2.34 17.58
CA ALA A 242 -22.25 2.94 16.29
C ALA A 242 -21.19 3.92 15.80
N VAL A 243 -20.85 3.86 14.51
CA VAL A 243 -20.01 4.87 13.86
C VAL A 243 -20.77 6.19 13.80
N THR A 244 -20.12 7.29 14.21
CA THR A 244 -20.82 8.57 14.35
C THR A 244 -21.16 9.20 12.99
N ASP A 245 -22.25 9.97 12.93
CA ASP A 245 -22.60 10.78 11.75
C ASP A 245 -21.44 11.67 11.28
N LYS A 246 -20.64 12.15 12.24
CA LYS A 246 -19.44 12.94 11.96
C LYS A 246 -18.43 12.13 11.16
N ALA A 247 -18.10 10.92 11.61
CA ALA A 247 -17.14 10.05 10.93
C ALA A 247 -17.62 9.70 9.52
N TRP A 248 -18.90 9.36 9.35
CA TRP A 248 -19.51 9.14 8.04
C TRP A 248 -19.49 10.36 7.13
N THR A 249 -19.77 11.55 7.67
CA THR A 249 -19.77 12.80 6.90
C THR A 249 -18.38 13.18 6.42
N VAL A 250 -17.36 13.02 7.28
CA VAL A 250 -15.96 13.21 6.91
C VAL A 250 -15.53 12.20 5.84
N GLY A 251 -15.92 10.92 5.98
CA GLY A 251 -15.68 9.88 4.99
C GLY A 251 -16.25 10.22 3.60
N ARG A 252 -17.49 10.71 3.55
CA ARG A 252 -18.10 11.19 2.29
C ARG A 252 -17.35 12.38 1.69
N GLY A 253 -16.90 13.31 2.54
CA GLY A 253 -16.05 14.43 2.13
C GLY A 253 -14.74 13.99 1.48
N VAL A 254 -14.07 13.01 2.07
CA VAL A 254 -12.87 12.40 1.47
C VAL A 254 -13.18 11.80 0.11
N LEU A 255 -14.26 11.01 0.00
CA LEU A 255 -14.63 10.38 -1.27
C LEU A 255 -14.96 11.42 -2.36
N GLU A 256 -15.64 12.50 -2.00
CA GLU A 256 -15.90 13.64 -2.88
C GLU A 256 -14.60 14.31 -3.34
N ALA A 257 -13.66 14.51 -2.43
CA ALA A 257 -12.35 15.10 -2.73
C ALA A 257 -11.55 14.21 -3.69
N ILE A 258 -11.49 12.90 -3.45
CA ILE A 258 -10.86 11.93 -4.35
C ILE A 258 -11.51 12.02 -5.73
N SER A 259 -12.84 11.94 -5.81
CA SER A 259 -13.57 12.01 -7.09
C SER A 259 -13.26 13.31 -7.85
N THR A 260 -13.21 14.44 -7.15
CA THR A 260 -12.97 15.76 -7.74
C THR A 260 -11.53 15.89 -8.23
N LEU A 261 -10.55 15.49 -7.42
CA LEU A 261 -9.13 15.54 -7.77
C LEU A 261 -8.80 14.60 -8.93
N GLN A 262 -9.39 13.40 -8.95
CA GLN A 262 -9.27 12.49 -10.09
C GLN A 262 -9.88 13.09 -11.37
N LYS A 263 -11.04 13.75 -11.26
CA LYS A 263 -11.71 14.41 -12.39
C LYS A 263 -10.93 15.60 -12.96
N ASN A 264 -10.24 16.35 -12.09
CA ASN A 264 -9.43 17.50 -12.50
C ASN A 264 -8.07 17.09 -13.06
N GLY A 265 -7.70 15.81 -12.93
CA GLY A 265 -6.41 15.28 -13.30
C GLY A 265 -5.33 15.60 -12.25
N ILE A 266 -4.42 14.67 -12.04
CA ILE A 266 -3.26 14.89 -11.17
C ILE A 266 -2.37 15.94 -11.84
N HIS A 267 -2.24 17.12 -11.24
CA HIS A 267 -1.58 18.28 -11.87
C HIS A 267 -0.11 18.03 -12.21
N ASP A 268 0.60 17.20 -11.43
CA ASP A 268 1.98 16.81 -11.69
C ASP A 268 2.13 15.29 -11.90
N THR A 269 1.78 14.82 -13.10
CA THR A 269 2.07 13.43 -13.49
C THR A 269 3.55 13.18 -13.73
N ARG A 270 4.42 14.20 -13.83
CA ARG A 270 5.84 13.97 -14.15
C ARG A 270 6.57 13.27 -13.02
N LYS A 271 6.42 13.74 -11.78
CA LYS A 271 7.02 13.07 -10.61
C LYS A 271 6.44 11.66 -10.41
N PHE A 272 5.13 11.51 -10.57
CA PHE A 272 4.48 10.22 -10.42
C PHE A 272 4.92 9.22 -11.49
N ASN A 273 5.06 9.68 -12.73
CA ASN A 273 5.63 8.88 -13.82
C ASN A 273 7.10 8.55 -13.53
N GLN A 274 7.88 9.49 -13.02
CA GLN A 274 9.28 9.25 -12.64
C GLN A 274 9.38 8.16 -11.57
N LEU A 275 8.50 8.17 -10.56
CA LEU A 275 8.43 7.13 -9.54
C LEU A 275 8.02 5.76 -10.13
N ILE A 276 7.09 5.75 -11.07
CA ILE A 276 6.73 4.53 -11.82
C ILE A 276 7.96 3.97 -12.56
N TYR A 277 8.69 4.81 -13.30
CA TYR A 277 9.89 4.37 -14.03
C TYR A 277 11.01 3.94 -13.09
N GLN A 278 11.22 4.63 -11.97
CA GLN A 278 12.19 4.22 -10.96
C GLN A 278 11.82 2.86 -10.36
N ARG A 279 10.55 2.65 -10.02
CA ARG A 279 10.08 1.36 -9.50
C ARG A 279 10.21 0.23 -10.53
N LEU A 280 9.95 0.51 -11.80
CA LEU A 280 10.19 -0.43 -12.89
C LEU A 280 11.68 -0.79 -12.98
N GLN A 281 12.57 0.20 -12.93
CA GLN A 281 14.02 -0.02 -12.96
C GLN A 281 14.48 -0.88 -11.78
N ASP A 282 14.06 -0.55 -10.56
CA ASP A 282 14.40 -1.33 -9.36
C ASP A 282 13.96 -2.80 -9.48
N GLU A 283 12.82 -3.06 -10.12
CA GLU A 283 12.30 -4.42 -10.30
C GLU A 283 13.09 -5.20 -11.36
N LEU A 284 13.48 -4.52 -12.44
CA LEU A 284 14.35 -5.10 -13.47
C LEU A 284 15.75 -5.41 -12.92
N ASP A 285 16.30 -4.53 -12.09
CA ASP A 285 17.60 -4.73 -11.42
C ASP A 285 17.56 -5.95 -10.46
N ARG A 286 16.38 -6.26 -9.90
CA ARG A 286 16.13 -7.47 -9.11
C ARG A 286 15.86 -8.71 -9.96
N GLY A 287 15.99 -8.62 -11.28
CA GLY A 287 15.77 -9.75 -12.20
C GLY A 287 14.31 -10.15 -12.31
N LYS A 288 13.36 -9.24 -12.10
CA LYS A 288 11.92 -9.48 -12.17
C LYS A 288 11.25 -8.63 -13.26
N PRO A 289 10.24 -9.17 -13.98
CA PRO A 289 9.57 -8.41 -15.04
C PRO A 289 8.46 -7.49 -14.51
N GLY A 290 8.15 -6.48 -15.33
CA GLY A 290 7.05 -5.53 -15.16
C GLY A 290 6.37 -5.21 -16.50
N ILE A 291 5.13 -4.76 -16.48
CA ILE A 291 4.36 -4.35 -17.65
C ILE A 291 3.86 -2.93 -17.41
N LEU A 292 4.28 -1.99 -18.26
CA LEU A 292 3.81 -0.62 -18.21
C LEU A 292 2.65 -0.44 -19.18
N TYR A 293 1.52 0.00 -18.67
CA TYR A 293 0.40 0.45 -19.48
C TYR A 293 0.41 1.97 -19.58
N THR A 294 0.27 2.49 -20.78
CA THR A 294 0.22 3.92 -21.06
C THR A 294 -1.07 4.25 -21.79
N LEU A 295 -1.90 5.13 -21.23
CA LEU A 295 -3.09 5.62 -21.92
C LEU A 295 -2.68 6.54 -23.07
N VAL A 296 -2.77 6.07 -24.32
CA VAL A 296 -2.34 6.84 -25.49
C VAL A 296 -3.43 7.81 -25.94
N LYS A 297 -4.67 7.33 -26.01
CA LYS A 297 -5.79 8.12 -26.53
C LYS A 297 -7.06 7.82 -25.76
N SER A 298 -7.78 8.88 -25.45
CA SER A 298 -9.10 8.84 -24.84
C SER A 298 -10.14 9.59 -25.71
N PRO A 299 -11.44 9.30 -25.56
CA PRO A 299 -12.50 10.08 -26.21
C PRO A 299 -12.43 11.56 -25.80
N GLY A 300 -12.76 12.48 -26.72
CA GLY A 300 -12.61 13.93 -26.52
C GLY A 300 -13.38 14.50 -25.31
N ASP A 301 -14.50 13.88 -24.93
CA ASP A 301 -15.30 14.25 -23.75
C ASP A 301 -14.99 13.42 -22.50
N SER A 302 -13.96 12.57 -22.55
CA SER A 302 -13.55 11.80 -21.37
C SER A 302 -12.59 12.62 -20.51
N LYS A 303 -12.75 12.56 -19.19
CA LYS A 303 -11.81 13.15 -18.22
C LYS A 303 -10.49 12.38 -18.10
N LEU A 304 -10.27 11.43 -18.99
CA LEU A 304 -9.09 10.59 -19.03
C LEU A 304 -7.93 11.32 -19.70
N ARG A 305 -6.78 11.35 -19.03
CA ARG A 305 -5.60 12.04 -19.50
C ARG A 305 -4.68 11.10 -20.29
N SER A 306 -4.46 11.40 -21.57
CA SER A 306 -3.38 10.74 -22.33
C SER A 306 -2.02 10.95 -21.65
N GLY A 307 -1.21 9.89 -21.61
CA GLY A 307 0.07 9.83 -20.90
C GLY A 307 -0.03 9.38 -19.44
N SER A 308 -1.22 9.02 -18.96
CA SER A 308 -1.36 8.32 -17.67
C SER A 308 -0.76 6.93 -17.74
N HIS A 309 -0.05 6.52 -16.69
CA HIS A 309 0.64 5.24 -16.61
C HIS A 309 0.09 4.35 -15.49
N LEU A 310 0.11 3.05 -15.75
CA LEU A 310 -0.14 1.98 -14.79
C LEU A 310 0.93 0.90 -14.99
N LEU A 311 1.86 0.79 -14.06
CA LEU A 311 2.86 -0.27 -14.01
C LEU A 311 2.29 -1.46 -13.26
N VAL A 312 2.45 -2.67 -13.78
CA VAL A 312 2.13 -3.93 -13.08
C VAL A 312 3.41 -4.74 -12.97
N LEU A 313 3.71 -5.26 -11.78
CA LEU A 313 4.88 -6.10 -11.51
C LEU A 313 4.46 -7.57 -11.42
N SER A 314 5.40 -8.47 -11.72
CA SER A 314 5.15 -9.93 -11.73
C SER A 314 4.75 -10.52 -10.37
N GLU A 315 5.18 -9.91 -9.26
CA GLU A 315 4.73 -10.27 -7.90
C GLU A 315 3.27 -9.85 -7.61
N GLY A 316 2.66 -9.20 -8.58
CA GLY A 316 1.27 -8.80 -8.58
C GLY A 316 1.07 -7.32 -8.31
N PHE A 317 2.00 -6.61 -7.67
CA PHE A 317 1.88 -5.18 -7.35
C PHE A 317 1.59 -4.34 -8.60
N ALA A 318 0.83 -3.25 -8.48
CA ALA A 318 0.65 -2.32 -9.60
C ALA A 318 0.60 -0.87 -9.15
N TYR A 319 1.38 -0.01 -9.80
CA TYR A 319 1.58 1.39 -9.43
C TYR A 319 0.97 2.30 -10.49
N GLY A 320 0.20 3.30 -10.04
CA GLY A 320 -0.45 4.24 -10.93
C GLY A 320 -1.86 3.90 -11.34
N THR A 321 -2.36 4.68 -12.27
CA THR A 321 -3.74 4.60 -12.76
C THR A 321 -3.80 5.16 -14.17
N LEU A 322 -4.65 4.55 -15.00
CA LEU A 322 -5.03 5.06 -16.30
C LEU A 322 -6.19 6.07 -16.18
N GLY A 323 -6.63 6.40 -14.96
CA GLY A 323 -7.67 7.39 -14.66
C GLY A 323 -9.06 6.80 -14.45
N LEU A 324 -9.23 5.48 -14.57
CA LEU A 324 -10.50 4.78 -14.31
C LEU A 324 -10.24 3.43 -13.65
N PHE A 325 -10.84 3.21 -12.48
CA PHE A 325 -10.71 1.97 -11.72
C PHE A 325 -11.06 0.71 -12.52
N SER A 326 -12.14 0.76 -13.31
CA SER A 326 -12.57 -0.37 -14.15
C SER A 326 -11.59 -0.68 -15.29
N LEU A 327 -10.92 0.35 -15.82
CA LEU A 327 -9.87 0.21 -16.83
C LEU A 327 -8.61 -0.40 -16.20
N ASP A 328 -8.18 0.13 -15.05
CA ASP A 328 -7.01 -0.37 -14.30
C ASP A 328 -7.16 -1.84 -13.96
N LYS A 329 -8.32 -2.22 -13.38
CA LYS A 329 -8.64 -3.61 -13.05
C LYS A 329 -8.54 -4.53 -14.26
N LYS A 330 -9.01 -4.07 -15.42
CA LYS A 330 -8.97 -4.86 -16.67
C LYS A 330 -7.54 -5.03 -17.19
N MET A 331 -6.70 -4.00 -17.12
CA MET A 331 -5.31 -4.08 -17.54
C MET A 331 -4.50 -5.00 -16.63
N ILE A 332 -4.78 -4.99 -15.34
CA ILE A 332 -4.07 -5.85 -14.40
C ILE A 332 -4.44 -7.32 -14.59
N ALA A 333 -5.72 -7.63 -14.78
CA ALA A 333 -6.11 -8.99 -15.14
C ALA A 333 -5.46 -9.44 -16.46
N ARG A 334 -5.29 -8.53 -17.43
CA ARG A 334 -4.59 -8.82 -18.70
C ARG A 334 -3.10 -9.11 -18.49
N SER A 335 -2.45 -8.39 -17.56
CA SER A 335 -1.01 -8.50 -17.29
C SER A 335 -0.58 -9.91 -16.88
N GLU A 336 -1.45 -10.66 -16.20
CA GLU A 336 -1.16 -12.04 -15.77
C GLU A 336 -0.77 -12.92 -16.96
N ARG A 337 -1.48 -12.82 -18.08
CA ARG A 337 -1.15 -13.59 -19.29
C ARG A 337 0.20 -13.18 -19.90
N LEU A 338 0.52 -11.89 -19.86
CA LEU A 338 1.72 -11.33 -20.50
C LEU A 338 3.00 -11.74 -19.76
N PHE A 339 2.95 -11.86 -18.43
CA PHE A 339 4.09 -12.37 -17.65
C PHE A 339 4.51 -13.79 -18.04
N PHE A 340 3.57 -14.61 -18.54
CA PHE A 340 3.82 -15.99 -18.97
C PHE A 340 4.06 -16.14 -20.48
N GLN A 341 4.12 -15.05 -21.25
CA GLN A 341 4.45 -15.14 -22.68
C GLN A 341 5.95 -15.32 -22.91
N THR A 342 6.30 -16.10 -23.94
CA THR A 342 7.69 -16.43 -24.28
C THR A 342 8.46 -15.25 -24.90
N ASP A 343 7.79 -14.40 -25.67
CA ASP A 343 8.38 -13.21 -26.30
C ASP A 343 7.37 -12.05 -26.30
N PRO A 344 7.19 -11.38 -25.14
CA PRO A 344 6.20 -10.33 -25.01
C PRO A 344 6.71 -9.06 -25.71
N SER A 345 5.89 -8.52 -26.61
CA SER A 345 6.19 -7.32 -27.40
C SER A 345 5.28 -6.16 -27.02
N THR A 346 5.73 -4.93 -27.28
CA THR A 346 4.89 -3.75 -27.16
C THR A 346 3.71 -3.81 -28.13
N ASP A 347 2.51 -3.49 -27.66
CA ASP A 347 1.28 -3.44 -28.47
C ASP A 347 0.36 -2.27 -28.06
N ILE A 348 -0.62 -1.93 -28.90
CA ILE A 348 -1.67 -0.95 -28.59
C ILE A 348 -3.02 -1.64 -28.65
N ILE A 349 -3.65 -1.79 -27.48
CA ILE A 349 -4.98 -2.38 -27.37
C ILE A 349 -6.09 -1.34 -27.29
N GLN A 350 -7.24 -1.69 -27.85
CA GLN A 350 -8.47 -0.93 -27.71
C GLN A 350 -9.33 -1.50 -26.60
N VAL A 351 -9.74 -0.63 -25.67
CA VAL A 351 -10.55 -1.02 -24.51
C VAL A 351 -11.85 -0.23 -24.53
N LYS A 352 -12.99 -0.94 -24.57
CA LYS A 352 -14.31 -0.34 -24.40
C LYS A 352 -14.56 0.02 -22.94
N LEU A 353 -14.95 1.27 -22.67
CA LEU A 353 -15.33 1.74 -21.33
C LEU A 353 -16.80 1.39 -21.01
N PRO A 354 -17.12 1.05 -19.75
CA PRO A 354 -18.48 0.68 -19.37
C PRO A 354 -19.47 1.86 -19.27
N VAL A 355 -18.99 3.10 -19.13
CA VAL A 355 -19.82 4.26 -18.73
C VAL A 355 -20.24 5.16 -19.91
N GLN A 356 -19.66 4.99 -21.10
CA GLN A 356 -20.02 5.76 -22.30
C GLN A 356 -20.28 4.79 -23.45
N ALA A 357 -21.47 4.88 -24.06
CA ALA A 357 -21.95 3.96 -25.09
C ALA A 357 -20.98 3.78 -26.29
N ASP A 358 -20.10 4.77 -26.54
CA ASP A 358 -19.07 4.76 -27.61
C ASP A 358 -17.64 5.09 -27.14
N GLY A 359 -17.36 5.07 -25.83
CA GLY A 359 -16.05 5.43 -25.30
C GLY A 359 -15.01 4.32 -25.48
N MET A 360 -14.29 4.28 -26.60
CA MET A 360 -13.08 3.45 -26.75
C MET A 360 -11.84 4.23 -26.34
N VAL A 361 -10.97 3.59 -25.55
CA VAL A 361 -9.62 4.09 -25.25
C VAL A 361 -8.56 3.25 -25.92
N ARG A 362 -7.40 3.84 -26.23
CA ARG A 362 -6.20 3.12 -26.67
C ARG A 362 -5.18 3.10 -25.56
N VAL A 363 -4.79 1.90 -25.14
CA VAL A 363 -3.78 1.68 -24.10
C VAL A 363 -2.60 0.98 -24.77
N MET A 364 -1.42 1.57 -24.67
CA MET A 364 -0.17 0.93 -25.05
C MET A 364 0.25 0.00 -23.91
N GLU A 365 0.55 -1.25 -24.22
CA GLU A 365 1.10 -2.23 -23.30
C GLU A 365 2.57 -2.44 -23.63
N GLU A 366 3.45 -2.21 -22.65
CA GLU A 366 4.89 -2.28 -22.79
C GLU A 366 5.45 -3.29 -21.77
N PRO A 367 5.73 -4.54 -22.19
CA PRO A 367 6.32 -5.54 -21.33
C PRO A 367 7.84 -5.30 -21.19
N PHE A 368 8.31 -5.20 -19.96
CA PHE A 368 9.72 -5.05 -19.60
C PHE A 368 10.19 -6.30 -18.85
N PHE A 369 11.15 -7.00 -19.43
CA PHE A 369 11.73 -8.20 -18.85
C PHE A 369 13.22 -8.01 -18.61
N PRO A 370 13.78 -8.65 -17.57
CA PRO A 370 15.22 -8.74 -17.40
C PRO A 370 15.89 -9.29 -18.65
N GLN A 371 17.17 -8.93 -18.85
CA GLN A 371 17.95 -9.41 -19.98
C GLN A 371 17.96 -10.96 -20.02
N LYS A 372 17.62 -11.53 -21.18
CA LYS A 372 17.69 -12.97 -21.43
C LYS A 372 19.12 -13.46 -21.15
N LYS A 373 19.29 -14.53 -20.36
CA LYS A 373 20.61 -15.08 -20.02
C LYS A 373 20.69 -16.53 -20.48
N LEU A 374 21.78 -16.91 -21.14
CA LEU A 374 22.07 -18.30 -21.49
C LEU A 374 23.35 -18.72 -20.77
N VAL A 375 23.22 -19.65 -19.82
CA VAL A 375 24.34 -20.28 -19.14
C VAL A 375 24.61 -21.62 -19.80
N ILE A 376 25.85 -21.84 -20.23
CA ILE A 376 26.27 -23.05 -20.94
C ILE A 376 27.31 -23.76 -20.07
N PHE A 377 26.94 -24.93 -19.54
CA PHE A 377 27.87 -25.82 -18.85
C PHE A 377 28.49 -26.77 -19.87
N GLY A 378 29.78 -26.58 -20.14
CA GLY A 378 30.53 -27.27 -21.18
C GLY A 378 30.95 -26.32 -22.29
N ALA A 379 32.26 -26.14 -22.44
CA ALA A 379 32.89 -25.39 -23.50
C ALA A 379 33.29 -26.31 -24.68
N GLY A 380 32.54 -27.36 -24.98
CA GLY A 380 32.83 -28.26 -26.11
C GLY A 380 32.69 -27.59 -27.49
N HIS A 381 32.91 -28.32 -28.59
CA HIS A 381 32.72 -27.77 -29.94
C HIS A 381 31.29 -27.31 -30.23
N VAL A 382 30.30 -27.93 -29.58
CA VAL A 382 28.88 -27.56 -29.70
C VAL A 382 28.58 -26.18 -29.09
N ALA A 383 29.33 -25.77 -28.06
CA ALA A 383 29.12 -24.49 -27.39
C ALA A 383 29.43 -23.29 -28.29
N LEU A 384 30.34 -23.42 -29.26
CA LEU A 384 30.75 -22.34 -30.16
C LEU A 384 29.58 -21.76 -30.98
N PRO A 385 28.91 -22.55 -31.84
CA PRO A 385 27.77 -22.05 -32.60
C PRO A 385 26.59 -21.66 -31.70
N LEU A 386 26.43 -22.33 -30.55
CA LEU A 386 25.39 -22.00 -29.59
C LEU A 386 25.56 -20.59 -29.00
N VAL A 387 26.77 -20.23 -28.58
CA VAL A 387 27.08 -18.87 -28.08
C VAL A 387 26.84 -17.83 -29.17
N GLU A 388 27.25 -18.10 -30.41
CA GLU A 388 27.03 -17.17 -31.52
C GLU A 388 25.54 -16.93 -31.78
N MET A 389 24.75 -18.00 -31.90
CA MET A 389 23.31 -17.89 -32.11
C MET A 389 22.62 -17.19 -30.94
N ALA A 390 23.00 -17.52 -29.71
CA ALA A 390 22.44 -16.91 -28.52
C ALA A 390 22.74 -15.41 -28.46
N ALA A 391 23.97 -15.00 -28.77
CA ALA A 391 24.36 -13.59 -28.84
C ALA A 391 23.58 -12.83 -29.93
N ILE A 392 23.34 -13.45 -31.10
CA ILE A 392 22.50 -12.86 -32.16
C ILE A 392 21.06 -12.67 -31.68
N LEU A 393 20.53 -13.61 -30.91
CA LEU A 393 19.20 -13.54 -30.31
C LEU A 393 19.12 -12.63 -29.08
N GLY A 394 20.21 -11.95 -28.72
CA GLY A 394 20.27 -10.98 -27.62
C GLY A 394 20.40 -11.59 -26.23
N TYR A 395 20.80 -12.86 -26.11
CA TYR A 395 21.12 -13.46 -24.82
C TYR A 395 22.46 -12.94 -24.30
N ARG A 396 22.50 -12.62 -23.00
CA ARG A 396 23.75 -12.54 -22.24
C ARG A 396 24.27 -13.95 -22.02
N THR A 397 25.42 -14.27 -22.60
CA THR A 397 25.98 -15.62 -22.64
C THR A 397 27.06 -15.81 -21.58
N VAL A 398 26.93 -16.89 -20.80
CA VAL A 398 27.91 -17.32 -19.81
C VAL A 398 28.36 -18.72 -20.16
N VAL A 399 29.67 -18.91 -20.38
CA VAL A 399 30.23 -20.25 -20.65
C VAL A 399 31.04 -20.69 -19.44
N VAL A 400 30.78 -21.90 -18.98
CA VAL A 400 31.45 -22.53 -17.84
C VAL A 400 32.09 -23.83 -18.30
N ASP A 401 33.37 -24.04 -17.99
CA ASP A 401 34.06 -25.33 -18.14
C ASP A 401 35.26 -25.36 -17.17
N ASP A 402 35.69 -26.54 -16.76
CA ASP A 402 36.83 -26.72 -15.85
C ASP A 402 38.16 -26.88 -16.59
N ARG A 403 38.12 -26.97 -17.94
CA ARG A 403 39.30 -27.07 -18.81
C ARG A 403 39.76 -25.70 -19.29
N GLN A 404 40.90 -25.26 -18.76
CA GLN A 404 41.50 -23.95 -19.05
C GLN A 404 41.77 -23.73 -20.54
N GLU A 405 42.12 -24.79 -21.29
CA GLU A 405 42.37 -24.73 -22.72
C GLU A 405 41.13 -24.45 -23.57
N LEU A 406 39.92 -24.68 -23.04
CA LEU A 406 38.67 -24.46 -23.76
C LEU A 406 38.03 -23.11 -23.44
N VAL A 407 38.34 -22.51 -22.30
CA VAL A 407 37.73 -21.28 -21.80
C VAL A 407 38.62 -20.09 -22.13
N SER A 408 38.51 -19.57 -23.36
CA SER A 408 39.27 -18.40 -23.80
C SER A 408 38.43 -17.41 -24.60
N ARG A 409 38.81 -16.13 -24.55
CA ARG A 409 38.15 -15.06 -25.31
C ARG A 409 38.35 -15.20 -26.81
N GLU A 410 39.48 -15.75 -27.24
CA GLU A 410 39.76 -16.05 -28.64
C GLU A 410 38.76 -17.09 -29.18
N ARG A 411 38.46 -18.11 -28.38
CA ARG A 411 37.52 -19.17 -28.74
C ARG A 411 36.07 -18.70 -28.65
N PHE A 412 35.72 -17.91 -27.65
CA PHE A 412 34.36 -17.37 -27.46
C PHE A 412 34.34 -15.84 -27.49
N PRO A 413 34.55 -15.20 -28.65
CA PRO A 413 34.63 -13.74 -28.75
C PRO A 413 33.30 -13.05 -28.43
N LYS A 414 32.18 -13.77 -28.64
CA LYS A 414 30.80 -13.31 -28.38
C LYS A 414 30.29 -13.65 -26.99
N ALA A 415 31.02 -14.42 -26.18
CA ALA A 415 30.60 -14.71 -24.82
C ALA A 415 30.68 -13.46 -23.94
N ASP A 416 29.68 -13.18 -23.12
CA ASP A 416 29.70 -12.05 -22.18
C ASP A 416 30.54 -12.37 -20.94
N ARG A 417 30.50 -13.62 -20.47
CA ARG A 417 31.27 -14.08 -19.31
C ARG A 417 31.82 -15.49 -19.56
N LEU A 418 33.07 -15.69 -19.20
CA LEU A 418 33.77 -16.97 -19.25
C LEU A 418 34.20 -17.34 -17.84
N ILE A 419 33.86 -18.55 -17.40
CA ILE A 419 34.19 -19.05 -16.07
C ILE A 419 34.96 -20.36 -16.23
N CYS A 420 36.24 -20.34 -15.86
CA CYS A 420 37.09 -21.52 -15.85
C CYS A 420 37.16 -22.08 -14.42
N ALA A 421 36.25 -22.99 -14.07
CA ALA A 421 36.16 -23.57 -12.73
C ALA A 421 35.38 -24.90 -12.76
N PRO A 422 35.56 -25.78 -11.74
CA PRO A 422 34.72 -26.95 -11.56
C PRO A 422 33.23 -26.59 -11.53
N PHE A 423 32.41 -27.34 -12.26
CA PHE A 423 30.97 -27.06 -12.37
C PHE A 423 30.27 -26.99 -11.01
N GLU A 424 30.65 -27.88 -10.09
CA GLU A 424 30.09 -27.93 -8.73
C GLU A 424 30.39 -26.66 -7.94
N GLU A 425 31.57 -26.08 -8.09
CA GLU A 425 31.93 -24.84 -7.39
C GLU A 425 31.07 -23.67 -7.89
N VAL A 426 30.94 -23.52 -9.21
CA VAL A 426 30.11 -22.48 -9.83
C VAL A 426 28.63 -22.65 -9.45
N LEU A 427 28.15 -23.89 -9.47
CA LEU A 427 26.77 -24.20 -9.10
C LEU A 427 26.50 -24.05 -7.61
N ASN A 428 27.52 -24.07 -6.75
CA ASN A 428 27.39 -23.87 -5.31
C ASN A 428 27.61 -22.43 -4.87
N ASP A 429 28.29 -21.62 -5.67
CA ASP A 429 28.56 -20.22 -5.42
C ASP A 429 27.29 -19.39 -5.16
N ALA A 430 27.32 -18.60 -4.09
CA ALA A 430 26.14 -17.86 -3.64
C ALA A 430 25.79 -16.69 -4.58
N GLU A 431 26.81 -16.03 -5.14
CA GLU A 431 26.61 -14.90 -6.06
C GLU A 431 26.05 -15.40 -7.40
N PHE A 432 26.61 -16.49 -7.94
CA PHE A 432 26.12 -17.12 -9.15
C PHE A 432 24.66 -17.58 -9.03
N LYS A 433 24.28 -18.14 -7.87
CA LYS A 433 22.88 -18.50 -7.58
C LYS A 433 21.96 -17.28 -7.54
N ALA A 434 22.38 -16.21 -6.89
CA ALA A 434 21.61 -14.97 -6.78
C ALA A 434 21.38 -14.30 -8.16
N GLU A 435 22.25 -14.58 -9.12
CA GLU A 435 22.13 -14.12 -10.51
C GLU A 435 21.11 -14.89 -11.37
N MET A 436 20.63 -16.06 -10.92
CA MET A 436 19.66 -16.86 -11.66
C MET A 436 18.23 -16.33 -11.48
N ASN A 437 17.46 -16.27 -12.56
CA ASN A 437 16.08 -15.79 -12.55
C ASN A 437 15.26 -16.42 -13.69
N GLY A 438 13.96 -16.16 -13.72
CA GLY A 438 13.02 -16.70 -14.72
C GLY A 438 13.26 -16.24 -16.18
N MET A 439 14.31 -15.47 -16.47
CA MET A 439 14.81 -15.15 -17.82
C MET A 439 16.11 -15.88 -18.18
N THR A 440 16.59 -16.75 -17.29
CA THR A 440 17.80 -17.55 -17.48
C THR A 440 17.47 -18.91 -18.07
N SER A 441 18.19 -19.31 -19.10
CA SER A 441 18.19 -20.66 -19.66
C SER A 441 19.54 -21.32 -19.38
N ILE A 442 19.51 -22.60 -19.01
CA ILE A 442 20.71 -23.42 -18.78
C ILE A 442 20.77 -24.49 -19.87
N VAL A 443 21.91 -24.59 -20.53
CA VAL A 443 22.22 -25.67 -21.48
C VAL A 443 23.41 -26.47 -20.95
N ILE A 444 23.24 -27.79 -20.84
CA ILE A 444 24.21 -28.71 -20.27
C ILE A 444 24.75 -29.58 -21.40
N ILE A 445 25.98 -29.28 -21.84
CA ILE A 445 26.68 -29.95 -22.94
C ILE A 445 28.13 -30.25 -22.53
N THR A 446 28.28 -30.93 -21.39
CA THR A 446 29.59 -31.19 -20.79
C THR A 446 30.33 -32.31 -21.52
N ARG A 447 31.49 -32.72 -20.98
CA ARG A 447 32.34 -33.79 -21.55
C ARG A 447 31.86 -35.22 -21.23
N GLY A 448 30.75 -35.40 -20.52
CA GLY A 448 30.20 -36.72 -20.23
C GLY A 448 29.04 -36.73 -19.24
N HIS A 449 28.25 -37.82 -19.29
CA HIS A 449 27.00 -37.99 -18.55
C HIS A 449 27.10 -37.80 -17.02
N GLU A 450 28.25 -38.08 -16.41
CA GLU A 450 28.48 -37.86 -14.98
C GLU A 450 28.43 -36.36 -14.61
N TYR A 451 29.05 -35.51 -15.44
CA TYR A 451 29.04 -34.06 -15.24
C TYR A 451 27.70 -33.45 -15.65
N ASP A 452 27.04 -34.00 -16.68
CA ASP A 452 25.68 -33.57 -17.04
C ASP A 452 24.70 -33.82 -15.88
N LEU A 453 24.79 -35.00 -15.24
CA LEU A 453 23.99 -35.34 -14.06
C LEU A 453 24.26 -34.40 -12.89
N LEU A 454 25.53 -34.05 -12.64
CA LEU A 454 25.93 -33.10 -11.60
C LEU A 454 25.29 -31.73 -11.84
N CYS A 455 25.42 -31.20 -13.06
CA CYS A 455 24.87 -29.91 -13.44
C CYS A 455 23.33 -29.91 -13.34
N LEU A 456 22.68 -30.92 -13.90
CA LEU A 456 21.22 -31.00 -13.93
C LEU A 456 20.62 -31.08 -12.52
N ARG A 457 21.24 -31.86 -11.62
CA ARG A 457 20.77 -32.00 -10.23
C ARG A 457 20.70 -30.66 -9.48
N GLN A 458 21.58 -29.72 -9.79
CA GLN A 458 21.54 -28.37 -9.21
C GLN A 458 20.65 -27.42 -10.04
N ALA A 459 20.76 -27.46 -11.36
CA ALA A 459 20.02 -26.56 -12.26
C ALA A 459 18.50 -26.64 -12.06
N ILE A 460 17.93 -27.84 -11.83
CA ILE A 460 16.48 -28.02 -11.58
C ILE A 460 15.99 -27.39 -10.27
N ARG A 461 16.89 -26.95 -9.39
CA ARG A 461 16.55 -26.28 -8.13
C ARG A 461 16.52 -24.76 -8.27
N PHE A 462 16.99 -24.23 -9.40
CA PHE A 462 16.96 -22.81 -9.68
C PHE A 462 15.63 -22.41 -10.33
N ASP A 463 15.21 -21.18 -10.08
CA ASP A 463 14.08 -20.57 -10.77
C ASP A 463 14.54 -20.08 -12.15
N VAL A 464 14.70 -21.02 -13.09
CA VAL A 464 15.16 -20.77 -14.46
C VAL A 464 14.06 -21.09 -15.47
N ARG A 465 14.10 -20.40 -16.62
CA ARG A 465 13.15 -20.55 -17.71
C ARG A 465 13.24 -21.91 -18.40
N TYR A 466 14.45 -22.43 -18.51
CA TYR A 466 14.76 -23.67 -19.20
C TYR A 466 16.02 -24.27 -18.60
N ALA A 467 16.03 -25.59 -18.45
CA ALA A 467 17.22 -26.38 -18.16
C ALA A 467 17.17 -27.65 -19.00
N GLY A 468 18.20 -27.89 -19.80
CA GLY A 468 18.26 -29.11 -20.62
C GLY A 468 19.55 -29.27 -21.39
#